data_AF-A0A078KQJ7-F1
#
_entry.id   AF-A0A078KQJ7-F1
#
_cell.length_a   1.000
_cell.length_b   1.000
_cell.length_c   1.000
_cell.angle_alpha   90.00
_cell.angle_beta   90.00
_cell.angle_gamma   90.00
#
_symmetry.space_group_name_H-M   'P 1'
#
loop_
_entity.id
_entity.type
_entity.pdbx_description
1 polymer ?
#
loop_
_entity_poly.entity_id
_entity_poly.type
_entity_poly.pdbx_seq_one_letter_code
_entity_poly.pdbx_strand_id
1 'polypeptide(L)'
;MGVLEDAVIKAKGAADFAGRKTGEFVELSKLRISIAEVDKKIEAEYLELGKMVYKASREHTDCTDYVQEKATAIDLLLKKRRDLEEKVNALRKVKKCPECSHENQFDANYCNKCGAKL
;
A
#
# COMPACT_ATOMS: atom_id res chain seq x y z
N MET A 1 -21.06 35.89 29.97
CA MET A 1 -20.79 34.47 29.64
C MET A 1 -19.96 34.42 28.37
N GLY A 2 -18.94 33.57 28.25
CA GLY A 2 -18.41 33.21 26.92
C GLY A 2 -16.90 32.97 26.78
N VAL A 3 -16.03 33.91 27.19
CA VAL A 3 -14.61 33.89 26.75
C VAL A 3 -13.79 32.68 27.23
N LEU A 4 -14.08 32.16 28.42
CA LEU A 4 -13.36 30.99 28.97
C LEU A 4 -13.88 29.67 28.35
N GLU A 5 -15.17 29.56 28.06
CA GLU A 5 -15.76 28.38 27.41
C GLU A 5 -15.30 28.26 25.95
N ASP A 6 -15.24 29.36 25.21
CA ASP A 6 -14.72 29.39 23.83
C ASP A 6 -13.22 29.02 23.76
N ALA A 7 -12.43 29.43 24.75
CA ALA A 7 -11.01 29.09 24.82
C ALA A 7 -10.81 27.59 25.09
N VAL A 8 -11.61 26.99 25.97
CA VAL A 8 -11.55 25.55 26.28
C VAL A 8 -12.00 24.71 25.08
N ILE A 9 -13.06 25.12 24.37
CA ILE A 9 -13.54 24.43 23.16
C ILE A 9 -12.48 24.48 22.04
N LYS A 10 -11.84 25.65 21.83
CA LYS A 10 -10.75 25.78 20.85
C LYS A 10 -9.51 24.98 21.23
N ALA A 11 -9.11 24.98 22.51
CA ALA A 11 -7.99 24.20 22.99
C ALA A 11 -8.23 22.68 22.84
N LYS A 12 -9.44 22.21 23.16
CA LYS A 12 -9.84 20.82 22.98
C LYS A 12 -9.86 20.42 21.50
N GLY A 13 -10.43 21.27 20.63
CA GLY A 13 -10.41 21.06 19.19
C GLY A 13 -9.00 21.03 18.58
N ALA A 14 -8.09 21.88 19.07
CA ALA A 14 -6.69 21.89 18.63
C ALA A 14 -5.93 20.64 19.10
N ALA A 15 -6.15 20.20 20.34
CA ALA A 15 -5.56 18.96 20.87
C ALA A 15 -6.09 17.71 20.14
N ASP A 16 -7.40 17.65 19.88
CA ASP A 16 -8.03 16.55 19.14
C ASP A 16 -7.53 16.51 17.68
N PHE A 17 -7.38 17.66 17.03
CA PHE A 17 -6.85 17.74 15.66
C PHE A 17 -5.37 17.33 15.60
N ALA A 18 -4.55 17.80 16.52
CA ALA A 18 -3.14 17.42 16.61
C ALA A 18 -2.96 15.93 16.92
N GLY A 19 -3.77 15.38 17.83
CA GLY A 19 -3.77 13.96 18.18
C GLY A 19 -4.17 13.07 17.00
N ARG A 20 -5.24 13.43 16.27
CA ARG A 20 -5.70 12.68 15.08
C ARG A 20 -4.66 12.68 13.96
N LYS A 21 -4.08 13.84 13.63
CA LYS A 21 -3.02 13.94 12.61
C LYS A 21 -1.78 13.11 12.97
N THR A 22 -1.41 13.08 14.25
CA THR A 22 -0.28 12.28 14.72
C THR A 22 -0.58 10.78 14.63
N GLY A 23 -1.79 10.36 15.00
CA GLY A 23 -2.25 8.97 14.86
C GLY A 23 -2.24 8.49 13.41
N GLU A 24 -2.83 9.27 12.50
CA GLU A 24 -2.87 8.97 11.05
C GLU A 24 -1.45 8.85 10.47
N PHE A 25 -0.51 9.70 10.89
CA PHE A 25 0.87 9.65 10.42
C PHE A 25 1.61 8.38 10.88
N VAL A 26 1.41 7.97 12.13
CA VAL A 26 2.01 6.74 12.68
C VAL A 26 1.44 5.50 11.97
N GLU A 27 0.13 5.46 11.75
CA GLU A 27 -0.53 4.37 11.01
C GLU A 27 -0.01 4.28 9.57
N LEU A 28 0.09 5.41 8.88
CA LEU A 28 0.63 5.48 7.52
C LEU A 28 2.10 5.01 7.47
N SER A 29 2.91 5.39 8.46
CA SER A 29 4.30 4.94 8.57
C SER A 29 4.40 3.43 8.78
N LYS A 30 3.56 2.86 9.65
CA LYS A 30 3.49 1.40 9.87
C LYS A 30 3.10 0.65 8.59
N LEU A 31 2.08 1.13 7.87
CA LEU A 31 1.65 0.53 6.61
C LEU A 31 2.76 0.57 5.55
N ARG A 32 3.49 1.68 5.43
CA ARG A 32 4.63 1.79 4.51
C ARG A 32 5.76 0.82 4.85
N ILE A 33 6.06 0.63 6.13
CA ILE A 33 7.05 -0.37 6.57
C ILE A 33 6.56 -1.77 6.19
N SER A 34 5.30 -2.09 6.45
CA SER A 34 4.72 -3.39 6.07
C SER A 34 4.76 -3.64 4.55
N ILE A 35 4.53 -2.60 3.72
CA ILE A 35 4.68 -2.70 2.26
C ILE A 35 6.13 -3.04 1.91
N ALA A 36 7.09 -2.30 2.45
CA ALA A 36 8.52 -2.54 2.19
C ALA A 36 8.98 -3.94 2.63
N GLU A 37 8.45 -4.47 3.73
CA GLU A 37 8.69 -5.85 4.16
C GLU A 37 8.10 -6.89 3.21
N VAL A 38 6.88 -6.65 2.70
CA VAL A 38 6.24 -7.53 1.72
C VAL A 38 6.98 -7.50 0.39
N ASP A 39 7.42 -6.32 -0.08
CA ASP A 39 8.23 -6.19 -1.30
C ASP A 39 9.54 -6.96 -1.19
N LYS A 40 10.26 -6.86 -0.07
CA LYS A 40 11.46 -7.68 0.18
C LYS A 40 11.19 -9.18 0.12
N LYS A 41 10.03 -9.63 0.61
CA LYS A 41 9.63 -11.05 0.54
C LYS A 41 9.33 -11.46 -0.90
N ILE A 42 8.65 -10.61 -1.66
CA ILE A 42 8.37 -10.85 -3.09
C ILE A 42 9.69 -10.99 -3.86
N GLU A 43 10.64 -10.07 -3.66
CA GLU A 43 11.96 -10.11 -4.29
C GLU A 43 12.72 -11.39 -3.93
N ALA A 44 12.69 -11.80 -2.65
CA ALA A 44 13.31 -13.04 -2.21
C ALA A 44 12.69 -14.28 -2.87
N GLU A 45 11.36 -14.34 -2.97
CA GLU A 45 10.67 -15.46 -3.63
C GLU A 45 10.99 -15.53 -5.13
N TYR A 46 11.02 -14.39 -5.82
CA TYR A 46 11.46 -14.35 -7.23
C TYR A 46 12.91 -14.81 -7.40
N LEU A 47 13.80 -14.40 -6.49
CA LEU A 47 15.20 -14.81 -6.54
C LEU A 47 15.36 -16.32 -6.35
N GLU A 48 14.68 -16.91 -5.36
CA GLU A 48 14.71 -18.36 -5.11
C GLU A 48 14.10 -19.14 -6.26
N LEU A 49 12.97 -18.68 -6.81
CA LEU A 49 12.38 -19.23 -8.02
C LEU A 49 13.36 -19.24 -9.19
N GLY A 50 14.01 -18.09 -9.47
CA GLY A 50 14.98 -17.97 -10.54
C GLY A 50 16.19 -18.88 -10.37
N LYS A 51 16.72 -19.01 -9.14
CA LYS A 51 17.81 -19.96 -8.83
C LYS A 51 17.41 -21.40 -9.10
N MET A 52 16.19 -21.79 -8.71
CA MET A 52 15.72 -23.17 -8.90
C MET A 52 15.52 -23.48 -10.38
N VAL A 53 14.86 -22.60 -11.13
CA VAL A 53 14.65 -22.75 -12.57
C VAL A 53 15.99 -22.82 -13.32
N TYR A 54 16.96 -21.99 -12.94
CA TYR A 54 18.30 -22.05 -13.53
C TYR A 54 18.99 -23.40 -13.29
N LYS A 55 18.94 -23.92 -12.05
CA LYS A 55 19.51 -25.25 -11.71
C LYS A 55 18.82 -26.37 -12.49
N ALA A 56 17.49 -26.36 -12.50
CA ALA A 56 16.68 -27.33 -13.24
C ALA A 56 17.02 -27.33 -14.75
N SER A 57 17.23 -26.15 -15.33
CA SER A 57 17.66 -26.01 -16.73
C SER A 57 19.06 -26.56 -17.01
N ARG A 58 19.98 -26.53 -16.03
CA ARG A 58 21.34 -27.07 -16.16
C ARG A 58 21.40 -28.59 -15.95
N GLU A 59 20.55 -29.10 -15.09
CA GLU A 59 20.47 -30.52 -14.74
C GLU A 59 19.47 -31.30 -15.61
N HIS A 60 18.74 -30.60 -16.50
CA HIS A 60 17.64 -31.14 -17.30
C HIS A 60 16.56 -31.83 -16.45
N THR A 61 16.29 -31.26 -15.29
CA THR A 61 15.31 -31.75 -14.32
C THR A 61 14.01 -30.95 -14.44
N ASP A 62 12.86 -31.60 -14.24
CA ASP A 62 11.58 -30.90 -14.15
C ASP A 62 11.47 -30.15 -12.81
N CYS A 63 10.99 -28.91 -12.85
CA CYS A 63 10.73 -28.08 -11.68
C CYS A 63 9.33 -27.46 -11.69
N THR A 64 8.43 -27.94 -12.57
CA THR A 64 7.10 -27.34 -12.79
C THR A 64 6.30 -27.22 -11.49
N ASP A 65 6.30 -28.26 -10.65
CA ASP A 65 5.58 -28.23 -9.36
C ASP A 65 6.13 -27.15 -8.42
N TYR A 66 7.46 -27.00 -8.35
CA TYR A 66 8.10 -25.96 -7.54
C TYR A 66 7.76 -24.56 -8.06
N VAL A 67 7.73 -24.39 -9.39
CA VAL A 67 7.34 -23.11 -10.00
C VAL A 67 5.88 -22.78 -9.65
N GLN A 68 4.97 -23.75 -9.71
CA GLN A 68 3.56 -23.53 -9.36
C GLN A 68 3.37 -23.17 -7.88
N GLU A 69 4.08 -23.85 -6.98
CA GLU A 69 4.05 -23.54 -5.55
C GLU A 69 4.53 -22.11 -5.29
N LYS A 70 5.68 -21.74 -5.87
CA LYS A 70 6.26 -20.40 -5.74
C LYS A 70 5.40 -19.33 -6.38
N ALA A 71 4.81 -19.56 -7.55
CA ALA A 71 3.88 -18.64 -8.20
C ALA A 71 2.68 -18.35 -7.30
N THR A 72 2.10 -19.39 -6.70
CA THR A 72 0.98 -19.24 -5.76
C THR A 72 1.37 -18.43 -4.53
N ALA A 73 2.57 -18.67 -3.97
CA ALA A 73 3.08 -17.90 -2.84
C ALA A 73 3.30 -16.41 -3.20
N ILE A 74 3.86 -16.14 -4.38
CA ILE A 74 4.08 -14.78 -4.89
C ILE A 74 2.75 -14.07 -5.12
N ASP A 75 1.73 -14.74 -5.68
CA ASP A 75 0.40 -14.16 -5.90
C ASP A 75 -0.27 -13.74 -4.59
N LEU A 76 -0.12 -14.55 -3.54
CA LEU A 76 -0.61 -14.20 -2.20
C LEU A 76 0.10 -12.98 -1.62
N LEU A 77 1.42 -12.87 -1.80
CA LEU A 77 2.19 -11.70 -1.36
C LEU A 77 1.82 -10.45 -2.16
N LEU A 78 1.63 -10.56 -3.47
CA LEU A 78 1.18 -9.47 -4.34
C LEU A 78 -0.23 -8.99 -3.97
N LYS A 79 -1.14 -9.92 -3.64
CA LYS A 79 -2.46 -9.58 -3.10
C LYS A 79 -2.34 -8.82 -1.79
N LYS A 80 -1.53 -9.32 -0.85
CA LYS A 80 -1.28 -8.64 0.44
C LYS A 80 -0.70 -7.24 0.25
N ARG A 81 0.22 -7.04 -0.71
CA ARG A 81 0.76 -5.73 -1.03
C ARG A 81 -0.33 -4.77 -1.51
N ARG A 82 -1.19 -5.23 -2.43
CA ARG A 82 -2.33 -4.43 -2.92
C ARG A 82 -3.25 -4.01 -1.79
N ASP A 83 -3.62 -4.93 -0.90
CA ASP A 83 -4.48 -4.63 0.25
C ASP A 83 -3.85 -3.56 1.18
N LEU A 84 -2.52 -3.57 1.34
CA LEU A 84 -1.81 -2.56 2.13
C LEU A 84 -1.76 -1.20 1.41
N GLU A 85 -1.53 -1.19 0.09
CA GLU A 85 -1.56 0.03 -0.72
C GLU A 85 -2.94 0.69 -0.72
N GLU A 86 -4.03 -0.09 -0.78
CA GLU A 86 -5.40 0.41 -0.67
C GLU A 86 -5.65 1.08 0.68
N LYS A 87 -5.15 0.50 1.78
CA LYS A 87 -5.23 1.12 3.12
C LYS A 87 -4.47 2.45 3.19
N VAL A 88 -3.29 2.52 2.57
CA VAL A 88 -2.53 3.78 2.47
C VAL A 88 -3.30 4.84 1.69
N ASN A 89 -3.90 4.45 0.56
CA ASN A 89 -4.69 5.35 -0.29
C ASN A 89 -5.95 5.84 0.44
N ALA A 90 -6.63 4.96 1.18
CA ALA A 90 -7.79 5.31 2.00
C ALA A 90 -7.43 6.32 3.10
N LEU A 91 -6.33 6.10 3.83
CA LEU A 91 -5.84 7.05 4.84
C LEU A 91 -5.43 8.39 4.23
N ARG A 92 -4.83 8.38 3.03
CA ARG A 92 -4.44 9.60 2.30
C ARG A 92 -5.62 10.26 1.59
N LYS A 93 -6.81 9.64 1.56
CA LYS A 93 -8.00 10.09 0.81
C LYS A 93 -7.68 10.36 -0.66
N VAL A 94 -6.94 9.44 -1.29
CA VAL A 94 -6.59 9.50 -2.71
C VAL A 94 -6.97 8.20 -3.42
N LYS A 95 -7.21 8.27 -4.74
CA LYS A 95 -7.36 7.12 -5.63
C LYS A 95 -6.46 7.28 -6.87
N LYS A 96 -5.98 6.16 -7.41
CA LYS A 96 -5.13 6.16 -8.63
C LYS A 96 -6.02 6.08 -9.88
N CYS A 97 -5.68 6.86 -10.90
CA CYS A 97 -6.32 6.78 -12.21
C CYS A 97 -6.03 5.41 -12.88
N PRO A 98 -7.04 4.68 -13.37
CA PRO A 98 -6.82 3.39 -14.03
C PRO A 98 -6.05 3.51 -15.37
N GLU A 99 -6.13 4.66 -16.05
CA GLU A 99 -5.48 4.89 -17.35
C GLU A 99 -4.02 5.35 -17.20
N CYS A 100 -3.77 6.31 -16.30
CA CYS A 100 -2.46 6.98 -16.23
C CYS A 100 -1.74 6.86 -14.88
N SER A 101 -2.32 6.12 -13.92
CA SER A 101 -1.79 5.90 -12.57
C SER A 101 -1.58 7.15 -11.71
N HIS A 102 -2.07 8.32 -12.13
CA HIS A 102 -1.94 9.56 -11.35
C HIS A 102 -2.77 9.53 -10.07
N GLU A 103 -2.24 10.07 -8.96
CA GLU A 103 -2.96 10.21 -7.69
C GLU A 103 -3.97 11.36 -7.76
N ASN A 104 -5.25 11.06 -7.53
CA ASN A 104 -6.34 12.02 -7.50
C ASN A 104 -7.02 12.01 -6.12
N GLN A 105 -7.73 13.07 -5.76
CA GLN A 105 -8.55 13.06 -4.55
C GLN A 105 -9.62 11.98 -4.64
N PHE A 106 -10.00 11.42 -3.50
CA PHE A 106 -10.95 10.30 -3.43
C PHE A 106 -12.32 10.62 -4.04
N ASP A 107 -12.76 11.87 -3.92
CA ASP A 107 -14.02 12.42 -4.44
C ASP A 107 -13.94 12.94 -5.89
N ALA A 108 -12.77 12.85 -6.53
CA ALA A 108 -12.60 13.30 -7.91
C ALA A 108 -13.37 12.37 -8.88
N ASN A 109 -14.22 12.96 -9.73
CA ASN A 109 -14.95 12.23 -10.78
C ASN A 109 -14.11 12.00 -12.05
N TYR A 110 -13.10 12.83 -12.29
CA TYR A 110 -12.22 12.79 -13.46
C TYR A 110 -10.76 13.00 -13.04
N CYS A 111 -9.84 12.41 -13.79
CA CYS A 111 -8.42 12.54 -13.55
C CYS A 111 -7.94 13.96 -13.88
N ASN A 112 -7.30 14.62 -12.92
CA ASN A 112 -6.74 15.97 -13.10
C ASN A 112 -5.55 16.02 -14.09
N LYS A 113 -4.97 14.86 -14.45
CA LYS A 113 -3.83 14.76 -15.38
C LYS A 113 -4.25 14.35 -16.80
N CYS A 114 -5.14 13.36 -16.94
CA CYS A 114 -5.48 12.78 -18.25
C CYS A 114 -6.96 12.90 -18.65
N GLY A 115 -7.83 13.42 -17.77
CA GLY A 115 -9.25 13.58 -18.05
C GLY A 115 -10.09 12.30 -18.03
N ALA A 116 -9.49 11.12 -17.85
CA ALA A 116 -10.23 9.86 -17.73
C ALA A 116 -11.18 9.87 -16.52
N LYS A 117 -12.32 9.18 -16.65
CA LYS A 117 -13.27 9.02 -15.54
C LYS A 117 -12.69 8.10 -14.46
N LEU A 118 -12.82 8.50 -13.19
CA LEU A 118 -12.21 7.85 -12.02
C LEU A 118 -13.19 7.07 -11.15
#